data_AF-A0A0D0Q7F8-F1
#
_entry.id   AF-A0A0D0Q7F8-F1
#
_cell.length_a   1.000
_cell.length_b   1.000
_cell.length_c   1.000
_cell.angle_alpha   90.00
_cell.angle_beta   90.00
_cell.angle_gamma   90.00
#
_symmetry.space_group_name_H-M   'P 1'
#
loop_
_entity.id
_entity.type
_entity.pdbx_description
1 polymer ?
#
loop_
_entity_poly.entity_id
_entity_poly.type
_entity_poly.pdbx_seq_one_letter_code
_entity_poly.pdbx_strand_id
1 'polypeptide(L)' 'MRLTKTLLAATVATTFAASTAFAGGFADEIVEAPVVVVEPTAPRGSLPGWVIPAVLVAGLVALAVSGDDSDDEED' A
#
# COMPACT_ATOMS: atom_id res chain seq x y z
N MET A 1 -1.80 25.74 -13.74
CA MET A 1 -0.94 24.61 -14.21
C MET A 1 0.24 24.26 -13.31
N ARG A 2 0.71 25.14 -12.40
CA ARG A 2 1.85 24.80 -11.53
C ARG A 2 1.50 23.75 -10.46
N LEU A 3 0.32 23.87 -9.85
CA LEU A 3 -0.20 22.95 -8.82
C LEU A 3 -0.43 21.52 -9.34
N THR A 4 -1.05 21.37 -10.51
CA THR A 4 -1.27 20.06 -11.13
C THR A 4 0.03 19.36 -11.51
N LYS A 5 1.04 20.14 -11.95
CA LYS A 5 2.36 19.62 -12.31
C LYS A 5 3.19 19.23 -11.08
N THR A 6 3.07 19.96 -9.96
CA THR A 6 3.69 19.59 -8.67
C THR A 6 3.04 18.36 -8.05
N LEU A 7 1.72 18.22 -8.16
CA LEU A 7 1.00 17.06 -7.64
C LEU A 7 1.35 15.79 -8.43
N LEU A 8 1.41 15.88 -9.77
CA LEU A 8 1.85 14.78 -10.63
C LEU A 8 3.31 14.35 -10.37
N ALA A 9 4.20 15.31 -10.13
CA ALA A 9 5.60 15.03 -9.78
C ALA A 9 5.71 14.32 -8.41
N ALA A 10 4.92 14.74 -7.42
CA ALA A 10 4.89 14.12 -6.11
C ALA A 10 4.36 12.67 -6.15
N THR A 11 3.29 12.41 -6.92
CA THR A 11 2.74 11.05 -7.07
C THR A 11 3.71 10.09 -7.76
N VAL A 12 4.43 10.55 -8.79
CA VAL A 12 5.43 9.73 -9.49
C VAL A 12 6.62 9.41 -8.56
N ALA A 13 7.09 10.41 -7.81
CA ALA A 13 8.19 10.21 -6.87
C ALA A 13 7.85 9.19 -5.76
N THR A 14 6.62 9.26 -5.22
CA THR A 14 6.17 8.37 -4.14
C THR A 14 5.97 6.93 -4.63
N THR A 15 5.51 6.74 -5.87
CA THR A 15 5.35 5.41 -6.48
C THR A 15 6.70 4.72 -6.67
N PHE A 16 7.73 5.46 -7.08
CA PHE A 16 9.08 4.92 -7.24
C PHE A 16 9.73 4.60 -5.89
N ALA A 17 9.55 5.46 -4.89
CA ALA A 17 10.04 5.22 -3.52
C ALA A 17 9.34 4.05 -2.81
N ALA A 18 8.08 3.75 -3.15
CA ALA A 18 7.36 2.60 -2.60
C ALA A 18 7.90 1.24 -3.08
N SER A 19 8.66 1.20 -4.18
CA SER A 19 9.24 -0.04 -4.73
C SER A 19 10.37 -0.61 -3.85
N THR A 20 10.86 0.12 -2.85
CA THR A 20 11.94 -0.32 -1.94
C THR A 20 11.45 -0.81 -0.58
N ALA A 21 10.16 -1.12 -0.43
CA ALA A 21 9.67 -1.89 0.71
C ALA A 21 10.09 -3.37 0.58
N PHE A 22 11.41 -3.63 0.64
CA PHE A 22 11.94 -4.96 0.84
C PHE A 22 11.80 -5.28 2.33
N ALA A 23 10.77 -6.03 2.69
CA ALA A 23 10.58 -6.57 4.02
C ALA A 23 11.73 -7.53 4.34
N GLY A 24 12.78 -7.01 4.98
CA GLY A 24 13.95 -7.77 5.38
C GLY A 24 13.63 -8.78 6.48
N GLY A 25 14.32 -9.93 6.42
CA GLY A 25 14.37 -10.86 7.53
C GLY A 25 15.00 -12.20 7.18
N PHE A 26 16.23 -12.23 6.65
CA PHE A 26 17.01 -13.47 6.71
C PHE A 26 17.45 -13.65 8.17
N ALA A 27 16.70 -14.48 8.90
CA ALA A 27 16.96 -14.83 10.28
C ALA A 27 18.18 -15.76 10.40
N ASP A 28 18.72 -15.79 11.62
CA ASP A 28 19.98 -16.44 12.02
C ASP A 28 20.07 -17.93 11.62
N GLU A 29 21.29 -18.44 11.42
CA GLU A 29 21.55 -19.81 10.97
C GLU A 29 21.17 -20.84 12.06
N ILE A 30 20.25 -21.75 11.71
CA ILE A 30 19.72 -22.77 12.63
C ILE A 30 20.70 -23.95 12.71
N VAL A 31 21.24 -24.24 13.90
CA VAL A 31 22.00 -25.47 14.19
C VAL A 31 21.02 -26.61 14.57
N GLU A 32 21.16 -27.78 13.94
CA GLU A 32 20.18 -28.86 13.98
C GLU A 32 20.19 -29.66 15.30
N ALA A 33 19.08 -29.59 16.05
CA ALA A 33 18.73 -30.52 17.12
C ALA A 33 17.83 -31.65 16.55
N PRO A 34 17.85 -32.88 17.11
CA PRO A 34 17.17 -34.04 16.54
C PRO A 34 15.69 -33.76 16.23
N VAL A 35 15.34 -33.91 14.94
CA VAL A 35 14.09 -33.42 14.35
C VAL A 35 12.89 -34.26 14.82
N VAL A 36 12.13 -33.73 15.77
CA VAL A 36 10.73 -34.14 15.97
C VAL A 36 9.89 -33.37 14.95
N VAL A 37 9.43 -34.05 13.90
CA VAL A 37 8.58 -33.44 12.86
C VAL A 37 7.19 -33.17 13.45
N VAL A 38 7.01 -31.97 13.99
CA VAL A 38 5.68 -31.43 14.31
C VAL A 38 5.20 -30.70 13.08
N GLU A 39 4.09 -31.13 12.48
CA GLU A 39 3.46 -30.39 11.37
C GLU A 39 3.12 -28.97 11.85
N PRO A 40 3.70 -27.92 11.24
CA PRO A 40 3.35 -26.55 11.60
C PRO A 40 1.88 -26.32 11.26
N THR A 41 1.14 -25.73 12.20
CA THR A 41 -0.24 -25.31 11.95
C THR A 41 -0.27 -24.39 10.74
N ALA A 42 -1.14 -24.64 9.76
CA ALA A 42 -1.21 -23.82 8.56
C ALA A 42 -1.32 -22.31 8.94
N PRO A 43 -0.54 -21.42 8.29
CA PRO A 43 -0.63 -19.99 8.55
C PRO A 43 -2.08 -19.51 8.38
N ARG A 44 -2.55 -18.69 9.31
CA ARG A 44 -3.85 -18.02 9.16
C ARG A 44 -3.83 -17.22 7.86
N GLY A 45 -4.86 -17.38 7.04
CA GLY A 45 -4.95 -16.70 5.74
C GLY A 45 -4.84 -15.18 5.90
N SER A 46 -4.07 -14.55 5.00
CA SER A 46 -3.98 -13.09 4.88
C SER A 46 -5.16 -12.56 4.07
N LEU A 47 -5.42 -11.25 4.16
CA LEU A 47 -6.33 -10.58 3.24
C LEU A 47 -5.86 -10.78 1.80
N PRO A 48 -6.77 -10.96 0.83
CA PRO A 48 -6.41 -11.05 -0.57
C PRO A 48 -5.56 -9.85 -1.01
N GLY A 49 -4.50 -10.09 -1.77
CA GLY A 49 -3.53 -9.03 -2.15
C GLY A 49 -4.13 -7.84 -2.92
N TRP A 50 -5.37 -7.97 -3.42
CA TRP A 50 -6.10 -6.91 -4.11
C TRP A 50 -6.82 -5.94 -3.15
N VAL A 51 -6.98 -6.28 -1.87
CA VAL A 51 -7.74 -5.46 -0.91
C VAL A 51 -7.10 -4.09 -0.73
N ILE A 52 -5.77 -4.03 -0.56
CA ILE A 52 -5.06 -2.76 -0.38
C ILE A 52 -5.17 -1.88 -1.65
N PRO A 53 -4.87 -2.38 -2.87
CA PRO A 53 -5.11 -1.62 -4.10
C PRO A 53 -6.55 -1.11 -4.26
N ALA A 54 -7.55 -1.94 -3.96
CA ALA A 54 -8.94 -1.55 -4.10
C ALA A 54 -9.35 -0.41 -3.14
N VAL A 55 -8.91 -0.47 -1.89
CA VAL A 55 -9.16 0.60 -0.90
C VAL A 55 -8.50 1.91 -1.34
N LEU A 56 -7.28 1.86 -1.87
CA LEU A 56 -6.60 3.05 -2.37
C LEU A 56 -7.33 3.69 -3.55
N VAL A 57 -7.76 2.89 -4.54
CA VAL A 57 -8.54 3.39 -5.68
C VAL A 57 -9.85 4.02 -5.20
N ALA A 58 -10.58 3.35 -4.31
CA ALA A 58 -11.83 3.88 -3.75
C ALA A 58 -11.61 5.21 -3.00
N GLY A 59 -10.54 5.33 -2.21
CA GLY A 59 -10.18 6.55 -1.50
C GLY A 59 -9.84 7.71 -2.44
N LEU A 60 -9.12 7.43 -3.54
CA LEU A 60 -8.80 8.46 -4.54
C LEU A 60 -10.04 8.94 -5.30
N VAL A 61 -10.97 8.05 -5.64
CA VAL A 61 -12.25 8.42 -6.25
C VAL A 61 -13.10 9.27 -5.28
N ALA A 62 -13.17 8.87 -4.01
CA ALA A 62 -13.89 9.62 -2.99
C ALA A 62 -13.30 11.04 -2.80
N LEU A 63 -11.97 11.17 -2.80
CA LEU A 63 -11.31 12.48 -2.74
C LEU A 63 -11.61 13.33 -3.97
N ALA A 64 -11.63 12.74 -5.17
CA ALA A 64 -11.88 13.46 -6.42
C ALA A 64 -13.31 14.01 -6.51
N VAL A 65 -14.31 13.27 -6.02
CA VAL A 65 -15.72 13.72 -6.04
C VAL A 65 -16.04 14.70 -4.91
N SER A 66 -15.29 14.69 -3.80
CA SER A 66 -15.53 15.58 -2.66
C SER A 66 -15.15 17.06 -2.92
N GLY A 67 -14.48 17.37 -4.03
CA GLY A 67 -13.96 18.72 -4.32
C GLY A 67 -14.78 19.54 -5.32
N ASP A 68 -15.94 19.07 -5.75
CA ASP A 68 -16.80 19.72 -6.78
C ASP A 68 -17.90 20.61 -6.17
N ASP A 69 -18.07 20.61 -4.85
CA ASP A 69 -19.18 21.30 -4.13
C ASP A 69 -18.80 22.72 -3.65
N SER A 70 -17.87 23.41 -4.32
CA SER A 70 -17.30 24.70 -3.83
C SER A 70 -17.35 25.88 -4.81
N ASP A 71 -18.15 25.80 -5.87
CA ASP A 71 -18.32 26.90 -6.84
C ASP A 71 -19.81 27.22 -7.04
N ASP A 72 -20.49 27.78 -6.03
CA ASP A 72 -21.82 28.43 -6.18
C ASP A 72 -22.17 29.26 -4.91
N GLU A 73 -21.58 30.44 -4.71
CA GLU A 73 -22.20 31.57 -3.95
C GLU A 73 -21.71 32.93 -4.49
N GLU A 74 -22.51 33.46 -5.42
CA GLU A 74 -22.99 34.85 -5.66
C GLU A 74 -22.11 36.12 -5.47
N ASP A 75 -22.16 36.98 -6.51
CA ASP A 75 -21.73 38.39 -6.73
C ASP A 75 -20.23 38.75 -6.95
#